data_AF-A0A3D0I672-F1
#
_entry.id   AF-A0A3D0I672-F1
#
_cell.length_a   1.000
_cell.length_b   1.000
_cell.length_c   1.000
_cell.angle_alpha   90.00
_cell.angle_beta   90.00
_cell.angle_gamma   90.00
#
_symmetry.space_group_name_H-M   'P 1'
#
loop_
_entity.id
_entity.type
_entity.pdbx_description
1 polymer ?
#
loop_
_entity_poly.entity_id
_entity_poly.type
_entity_poly.pdbx_seq_one_letter_code
_entity_poly.pdbx_strand_id
1 'polypeptide(L)'
;EITPGDGSPIGESNILLGTESIDIGAQSITLSLEEGAPGGSTGFPSGTHYTFSHLVFFDVPTEIVGIHVTTTNLTDLGPVTFTADSVTVPVDTVKIGDIPPPAIDVGSLTIALDVAVVPEPSTGVLLAAAMLAIGCARRARGR
;
A
#
# COMPACT_ATOMS: atom_id res chain seq x y z
N GLU A 1 -3.21 13.02 -4.51
CA GLU A 1 -2.15 12.46 -3.66
C GLU A 1 -2.79 12.16 -2.32
N ILE A 2 -2.79 10.90 -1.88
CA ILE A 2 -3.35 10.52 -0.58
C ILE A 2 -2.20 10.58 0.41
N THR A 3 -2.31 11.41 1.44
CA THR A 3 -1.27 11.52 2.47
C THR A 3 -1.64 10.59 3.62
N PRO A 4 -0.73 9.75 4.14
CA PRO A 4 -1.02 8.92 5.31
C PRO A 4 -1.53 9.76 6.49
N GLY A 5 -2.63 9.32 7.12
CA GLY A 5 -3.17 9.91 8.34
C GLY A 5 -4.01 11.19 8.20
N ASP A 6 -4.35 11.64 6.99
CA ASP A 6 -5.16 12.86 6.79
C ASP A 6 -6.67 12.60 6.63
N GLY A 7 -7.08 11.34 6.40
CA GLY A 7 -8.47 10.98 6.13
C GLY A 7 -9.04 11.67 4.89
N SER A 8 -8.19 12.18 3.99
CA SER A 8 -8.62 12.94 2.82
C SER A 8 -9.33 12.03 1.80
N PRO A 9 -10.48 12.45 1.27
CA PRO A 9 -11.21 11.69 0.25
C PRO A 9 -10.37 11.52 -1.03
N ILE A 10 -10.46 10.33 -1.61
CA ILE A 10 -9.55 9.86 -2.64
C ILE A 10 -10.09 10.23 -4.03
N GLY A 11 -9.44 11.19 -4.68
CA GLY A 11 -9.50 11.43 -6.12
C GLY A 11 -10.77 12.10 -6.62
N GLU A 12 -10.64 12.92 -7.67
CA GLU A 12 -11.72 13.64 -8.36
C GLU A 12 -12.71 12.72 -9.11
N SER A 13 -12.85 11.46 -8.69
CA SER A 13 -13.77 10.46 -9.22
C SER A 13 -14.32 9.69 -8.03
N ASN A 14 -15.39 10.22 -7.43
CA ASN A 14 -16.17 9.65 -6.33
C ASN A 14 -16.40 8.12 -6.49
N ILE A 15 -15.50 7.31 -5.93
CA ILE A 15 -15.65 5.85 -5.81
C ILE A 15 -15.41 5.49 -4.34
N LEU A 16 -16.01 6.23 -3.43
CA LEU A 16 -16.25 5.80 -2.05
C LEU A 16 -17.74 6.03 -1.81
N LEU A 17 -18.47 5.00 -1.40
CA LEU A 17 -19.84 5.11 -0.94
C LEU A 17 -19.87 5.87 0.40
N GLY A 18 -21.04 6.45 0.73
CA GLY A 18 -21.15 7.53 1.72
C GLY A 18 -20.62 7.25 3.14
N THR A 19 -20.37 6.00 3.53
CA THR A 19 -19.83 5.63 4.85
C THR A 19 -18.51 4.85 4.79
N GLU A 20 -17.96 4.63 3.60
CA GLU A 20 -16.71 3.89 3.42
C GLU A 20 -15.51 4.74 3.89
N SER A 21 -14.47 4.06 4.36
CA SER A 21 -13.26 4.75 4.83
C SER A 21 -12.00 3.97 4.48
N ILE A 22 -10.92 4.72 4.32
CA ILE A 22 -9.57 4.18 4.13
C ILE A 22 -8.66 4.80 5.19
N ASP A 23 -7.98 3.95 5.94
CA ASP A 23 -6.96 4.33 6.91
C ASP A 23 -5.60 3.78 6.45
N ILE A 24 -4.60 4.66 6.34
CA ILE A 24 -3.24 4.32 5.96
C ILE A 24 -2.34 4.56 7.18
N GLY A 25 -2.02 3.46 7.85
CA GLY A 25 -1.07 3.43 8.95
C GLY A 25 0.38 3.26 8.49
N ALA A 26 1.29 3.18 9.45
CA ALA A 26 2.74 3.13 9.19
C ALA A 26 3.21 1.89 8.40
N GLN A 27 2.46 0.78 8.42
CA GLN A 27 2.75 -0.43 7.62
C GLN A 27 1.46 -1.18 7.27
N SER A 28 0.35 -0.46 7.17
CA SER A 28 -0.95 -1.10 6.96
C SER A 28 -1.93 -0.21 6.24
N ILE A 29 -2.78 -0.82 5.42
CA ILE A 29 -3.90 -0.16 4.76
C ILE A 29 -5.16 -0.86 5.23
N THR A 30 -6.10 -0.11 5.81
CA THR A 30 -7.42 -0.63 6.19
C THR A 30 -8.48 0.02 5.33
N LEU A 31 -9.36 -0.80 4.75
CA LEU A 31 -10.54 -0.39 4.02
C LEU A 31 -11.77 -0.84 4.81
N SER A 32 -12.73 0.06 4.99
CA SER A 32 -14.06 -0.24 5.50
C SER A 32 -15.06 -0.03 4.37
N LEU A 33 -15.78 -1.09 4.02
CA LEU A 33 -16.73 -1.12 2.92
C LEU A 33 -18.14 -1.37 3.46
N GLU A 34 -19.14 -0.74 2.86
CA GLU A 34 -20.56 -0.92 3.22
C GLU A 34 -21.29 -1.68 2.09
N GLU A 35 -22.37 -2.38 2.45
CA GLU A 35 -23.29 -2.90 1.47
C GLU A 35 -23.97 -1.76 0.69
N GLY A 36 -23.70 -1.69 -0.61
CA GLY A 36 -24.31 -0.72 -1.53
C GLY A 36 -25.65 -1.16 -2.11
N ALA A 37 -25.99 -2.46 -2.03
CA ALA A 37 -27.25 -3.03 -2.51
C ALA A 37 -27.59 -4.37 -1.85
N PRO A 38 -28.89 -4.72 -1.69
CA PRO A 38 -29.33 -5.95 -1.03
C PRO A 38 -28.65 -7.22 -1.57
N GLY A 39 -28.25 -8.09 -0.64
CA GLY A 39 -27.60 -9.36 -0.94
C GLY A 39 -26.08 -9.31 -0.79
N GLY A 40 -25.58 -8.39 0.03
CA GLY A 40 -24.17 -8.26 0.38
C GLY A 40 -23.34 -7.59 -0.72
N SER A 41 -23.93 -7.01 -1.75
CA SER A 41 -23.15 -6.38 -2.83
C SER A 41 -22.64 -5.01 -2.40
N THR A 42 -21.34 -4.77 -2.56
CA THR A 42 -20.72 -3.45 -2.37
C THR A 42 -21.19 -2.45 -3.44
N GLY A 43 -21.67 -2.91 -4.60
CA GLY A 43 -22.16 -2.04 -5.68
C GLY A 43 -21.09 -1.49 -6.62
N PHE A 44 -19.82 -1.90 -6.46
CA PHE A 44 -18.75 -1.54 -7.39
C PHE A 44 -18.95 -2.19 -8.78
N PRO A 45 -18.72 -1.46 -9.89
CA PRO A 45 -18.73 -2.03 -11.24
C PRO A 45 -17.62 -3.06 -11.45
N SER A 46 -17.81 -4.01 -12.38
CA SER A 46 -16.76 -4.96 -12.76
C SER A 46 -15.48 -4.25 -13.23
N GLY A 47 -14.32 -4.73 -12.76
CA GLY A 47 -12.99 -4.18 -13.03
C GLY A 47 -12.53 -3.10 -12.04
N THR A 48 -13.37 -2.70 -11.08
CA THR A 48 -13.01 -1.70 -10.08
C THR A 48 -11.99 -2.23 -9.09
N HIS A 49 -10.93 -1.45 -8.89
CA HIS A 49 -9.85 -1.75 -7.95
C HIS A 49 -9.29 -0.46 -7.35
N TYR A 50 -8.78 -0.55 -6.13
CA TYR A 50 -7.96 0.49 -5.54
C TYR A 50 -6.48 0.17 -5.74
N THR A 51 -5.70 1.17 -6.14
CA THR A 51 -4.24 1.07 -6.20
C THR A 51 -3.64 2.09 -5.27
N PHE A 52 -2.94 1.60 -4.25
CA PHE A 52 -2.15 2.38 -3.31
C PHE A 52 -0.71 2.39 -3.80
N SER A 53 -0.19 3.56 -4.16
CA SER A 53 1.19 3.71 -4.66
C SER A 53 1.91 4.81 -3.90
N HIS A 54 3.24 4.85 -4.00
CA HIS A 54 4.08 5.85 -3.32
C HIS A 54 3.90 5.81 -1.81
N LEU A 55 3.79 4.61 -1.26
CA LEU A 55 3.64 4.40 0.17
C LEU A 55 4.97 4.68 0.88
N VAL A 56 5.12 5.89 1.40
CA VAL A 56 6.32 6.30 2.14
C VAL A 56 6.08 6.08 3.63
N PHE A 57 6.60 4.97 4.15
CA PHE A 57 6.41 4.58 5.54
C PHE A 57 7.58 4.98 6.46
N PHE A 58 8.76 5.20 5.88
CA PHE A 58 9.98 5.47 6.61
C PHE A 58 10.78 6.59 5.94
N ASP A 59 11.56 7.32 6.72
CA ASP A 59 12.55 8.29 6.24
C ASP A 59 13.74 7.63 5.48
N VAL A 60 13.64 6.33 5.20
CA VAL A 60 14.63 5.55 4.44
C VAL A 60 13.96 4.86 3.26
N PRO A 61 14.66 4.71 2.12
CA PRO A 61 14.14 3.95 0.98
C PRO A 61 13.74 2.53 1.39
N THR A 62 12.49 2.17 1.15
CA THR A 62 11.94 0.84 1.44
C THR A 62 11.17 0.30 0.24
N GLU A 63 11.12 -1.02 0.12
CA GLU A 63 10.29 -1.73 -0.85
C GLU A 63 9.37 -2.72 -0.14
N ILE A 64 8.19 -2.94 -0.72
CA ILE A 64 7.23 -3.95 -0.26
C ILE A 64 7.73 -5.31 -0.75
N VAL A 65 7.95 -6.23 0.19
CA VAL A 65 8.42 -7.60 -0.07
C VAL A 65 7.35 -8.66 0.18
N GLY A 66 6.27 -8.27 0.85
CA GLY A 66 5.16 -9.16 1.18
C GLY A 66 3.94 -8.39 1.67
N ILE A 67 2.80 -9.07 1.66
CA ILE A 67 1.55 -8.56 2.22
C ILE A 67 0.84 -9.65 3.01
N HIS A 68 0.12 -9.25 4.05
CA HIS A 68 -0.82 -10.11 4.76
C HIS A 68 -2.21 -9.48 4.77
N VAL A 69 -3.18 -10.21 4.26
CA VAL A 69 -4.56 -9.74 4.02
C VAL A 69 -5.46 -10.39 5.07
N THR A 70 -6.13 -9.56 5.88
CA THR A 70 -7.13 -10.02 6.85
C THR A 70 -8.45 -9.36 6.55
N THR A 71 -9.52 -10.16 6.43
CA THR A 71 -10.87 -9.66 6.19
C THR A 71 -11.80 -9.95 7.37
N THR A 72 -12.75 -9.05 7.60
CA THR A 72 -13.85 -9.22 8.55
C THR A 72 -15.15 -8.98 7.81
N ASN A 73 -16.07 -9.95 7.84
CA ASN A 73 -17.37 -9.89 7.16
C ASN A 73 -17.29 -9.58 5.65
N LEU A 74 -16.16 -9.87 5.00
CA LEU A 74 -16.02 -9.79 3.55
C LEU A 74 -15.83 -11.19 2.96
N THR A 75 -16.46 -11.39 1.81
CA THR A 75 -16.37 -12.61 0.99
C THR A 75 -16.06 -12.24 -0.45
N ASP A 76 -15.68 -13.23 -1.27
CA ASP A 76 -15.39 -13.08 -2.69
C ASP A 76 -14.28 -12.04 -3.02
N LEU A 77 -13.40 -11.73 -2.05
CA LEU A 77 -12.23 -10.88 -2.30
C LEU A 77 -11.29 -11.56 -3.31
N GLY A 78 -11.09 -10.90 -4.46
CA GLY A 78 -10.10 -11.33 -5.44
C GLY A 78 -8.66 -11.25 -4.91
N PRO A 79 -7.67 -11.77 -5.66
CA PRO A 79 -6.28 -11.73 -5.22
C PRO A 79 -5.81 -10.28 -5.08
N VAL A 80 -5.39 -9.90 -3.87
CA VAL A 80 -4.65 -8.66 -3.66
C VAL A 80 -3.24 -8.87 -4.19
N THR A 81 -2.80 -7.96 -5.06
CA THR A 81 -1.46 -8.02 -5.68
C THR A 81 -0.61 -6.87 -5.20
N PHE A 82 0.71 -7.03 -5.21
CA PHE A 82 1.64 -5.96 -4.87
C PHE A 82 2.85 -5.96 -5.79
N THR A 83 3.45 -4.79 -5.94
CA THR A 83 4.79 -4.55 -6.48
C THR A 83 5.69 -3.99 -5.38
N ALA A 84 6.95 -3.70 -5.68
CA ALA A 84 7.86 -3.06 -4.72
C ALA A 84 7.33 -1.73 -4.15
N ASP A 85 6.46 -1.05 -4.88
CA ASP A 85 6.01 0.33 -4.63
C ASP A 85 4.49 0.52 -4.57
N SER A 86 3.71 -0.54 -4.81
CA SER A 86 2.26 -0.43 -4.86
C SER A 86 1.52 -1.69 -4.41
N VAL A 87 0.29 -1.49 -3.95
CA VAL A 87 -0.68 -2.55 -3.62
C VAL A 87 -1.96 -2.30 -4.38
N THR A 88 -2.48 -3.32 -5.05
CA THR A 88 -3.74 -3.27 -5.80
C THR A 88 -4.76 -4.24 -5.18
N VAL A 89 -5.93 -3.70 -4.87
CA VAL A 89 -7.03 -4.39 -4.21
C VAL A 89 -8.24 -4.40 -5.14
N PRO A 90 -8.70 -5.56 -5.63
CA PRO A 90 -9.95 -5.64 -6.37
C PRO A 90 -11.14 -5.47 -5.40
N VAL A 91 -12.07 -4.58 -5.74
CA VAL A 91 -13.28 -4.34 -4.93
C VAL A 91 -14.57 -4.66 -5.67
N ASP A 92 -14.48 -4.90 -6.97
CA ASP A 92 -15.61 -5.26 -7.84
C ASP A 92 -16.21 -6.64 -7.55
N THR A 93 -15.45 -7.54 -6.93
CA THR A 93 -15.93 -8.87 -6.55
C THR A 93 -16.33 -8.97 -5.09
N VAL A 94 -16.01 -7.96 -4.27
CA VAL A 94 -16.17 -8.03 -2.81
C VAL A 94 -17.64 -7.98 -2.43
N LYS A 95 -18.01 -8.88 -1.52
CA LYS A 95 -19.32 -8.88 -0.88
C LYS A 95 -19.23 -8.81 0.63
N ILE A 96 -20.18 -8.12 1.25
CA ILE A 96 -20.42 -8.16 2.68
C ILE A 96 -21.13 -9.49 3.00
N GLY A 97 -20.56 -10.28 3.91
CA GLY A 97 -21.15 -11.54 4.33
C GLY A 97 -22.46 -11.32 5.10
N ASP A 98 -23.35 -12.31 5.11
CA ASP A 98 -24.62 -12.23 5.85
C ASP A 98 -24.35 -12.05 7.36
N ILE A 99 -24.58 -10.82 7.88
CA ILE A 99 -24.45 -10.55 9.30
C ILE A 99 -25.85 -10.60 9.95
N PRO A 100 -26.06 -11.38 11.02
CA PRO A 100 -27.35 -11.40 11.70
C PRO A 100 -27.69 -10.01 12.25
N PRO A 101 -28.96 -9.53 12.10
CA PRO A 101 -29.41 -8.28 12.69
C PRO A 101 -29.15 -8.24 14.21
N PRO A 102 -28.80 -7.07 14.79
CA PRO A 102 -28.91 -5.71 14.26
C PRO A 102 -27.59 -5.13 13.73
N ALA A 103 -26.69 -5.98 13.21
CA ALA A 103 -25.41 -5.51 12.69
C ALA A 103 -25.58 -4.52 11.53
N ILE A 104 -24.63 -3.59 11.42
CA ILE A 104 -24.49 -2.74 10.25
C ILE A 104 -23.77 -3.59 9.19
N ASP A 105 -24.28 -3.59 7.95
CA ASP A 105 -23.74 -4.37 6.82
C ASP A 105 -22.41 -3.76 6.33
N VAL A 106 -21.41 -3.81 7.21
CA VAL A 106 -20.07 -3.29 7.02
C VAL A 106 -19.07 -4.43 7.14
N GLY A 107 -18.14 -4.47 6.20
CA GLY A 107 -16.98 -5.34 6.24
C GLY A 107 -15.70 -4.54 6.17
N SER A 108 -14.62 -5.13 6.69
CA SER A 108 -13.30 -4.50 6.67
C SER A 108 -12.25 -5.42 6.09
N LEU A 109 -11.28 -4.80 5.44
CA LEU A 109 -10.07 -5.44 4.94
C LEU A 109 -8.88 -4.68 5.51
N THR A 110 -7.98 -5.38 6.19
CA THR A 110 -6.68 -4.85 6.61
C THR A 110 -5.57 -5.56 5.86
N ILE A 111 -4.70 -4.77 5.24
CA ILE A 111 -3.52 -5.23 4.52
C ILE A 111 -2.32 -4.79 5.34
N ALA A 112 -1.66 -5.73 6.00
CA ALA A 112 -0.36 -5.49 6.62
C ALA A 112 0.74 -5.64 5.56
N LEU A 113 1.75 -4.77 5.61
CA LEU A 113 2.81 -4.68 4.62
C LEU A 113 4.14 -5.12 5.24
N ASP A 114 4.75 -6.12 4.63
CA ASP A 114 6.13 -6.50 4.93
C ASP A 114 7.04 -5.66 4.04
N VAL A 115 7.93 -4.90 4.66
CA VAL A 115 8.81 -3.93 3.98
C VAL A 115 10.27 -4.18 4.32
N ALA A 116 11.13 -4.05 3.30
CA ALA A 116 12.57 -4.16 3.44
C ALA A 116 13.23 -2.83 3.09
N VAL A 117 14.30 -2.49 3.83
CA VAL A 117 15.12 -1.32 3.51
C VAL A 117 15.93 -1.62 2.25
N VAL A 118 15.83 -0.73 1.26
CA VAL A 118 16.64 -0.81 0.05
C VAL A 118 18.03 -0.24 0.38
N PRO A 119 19.10 -1.04 0.33
CA PRO A 119 20.44 -0.52 0.61
C PRO A 119 20.82 0.53 -0.43
N GLU A 120 21.44 1.62 0.00
CA GLU A 120 22.02 2.57 -0.95
C GLU A 120 23.05 1.84 -1.84
N PRO A 121 23.06 2.11 -3.16
CA PRO A 121 24.04 1.50 -4.04
C PRO A 121 25.45 1.88 -3.59
N SER A 122 26.30 0.87 -3.38
CA SER A 122 27.68 0.99 -2.88
C SER A 122 28.64 1.80 -3.79
N THR A 123 28.12 2.38 -4.87
CA THR A 123 28.82 3.25 -5.82
C THR A 123 29.51 4.42 -5.12
N GLY A 124 28.91 4.97 -4.06
CA GLY A 124 29.51 6.06 -3.27
C GLY A 124 30.82 5.68 -2.59
N VAL A 125 30.89 4.48 -2.00
CA VAL A 125 32.10 3.97 -1.32
C VAL A 125 33.20 3.65 -2.33
N LEU A 126 32.84 3.07 -3.49
CA LEU A 126 33.79 2.77 -4.56
C LEU A 126 34.37 4.04 -5.21
N LEU A 127 33.55 5.08 -5.42
CA LEU A 127 34.01 6.34 -5.99
C LEU A 127 34.93 7.10 -5.01
N ALA A 128 34.59 7.08 -3.71
CA ALA A 128 35.43 7.66 -2.67
C ALA A 128 36.78 6.92 -2.54
N ALA A 129 36.76 5.58 -2.56
CA ALA A 129 37.97 4.76 -2.55
C ALA A 129 38.84 4.98 -3.81
N ALA A 130 38.23 5.10 -4.98
CA ALA A 130 38.93 5.37 -6.23
C ALA A 130 39.61 6.76 -6.21
N MET A 131 38.92 7.79 -5.71
CA MET A 131 39.49 9.14 -5.59
C MET A 131 40.64 9.21 -4.57
N LEU A 132 40.53 8.50 -3.44
CA LEU A 132 41.61 8.39 -2.45
C LEU A 132 42.83 7.66 -3.02
N ALA A 133 42.62 6.54 -3.73
CA ALA A 133 43.71 5.80 -4.38
C ALA A 133 44.43 6.65 -5.45
N ILE A 134 43.69 7.42 -6.25
CA ILE A 134 44.27 8.34 -7.24
C ILE A 134 45.03 9.49 -6.56
N GLY A 135 44.51 10.04 -5.46
CA GLY A 135 45.18 11.07 -4.67
C GLY A 135 46.49 10.57 -4.04
N CYS A 136 46.50 9.37 -3.48
CA CYS A 136 47.69 8.72 -2.92
C CYS A 136 48.72 8.38 -4.01
N ALA A 137 48.28 7.88 -5.17
CA ALA A 137 49.16 7.55 -6.29
C ALA A 137 49.85 8.78 -6.89
N ARG A 138 49.16 9.94 -6.98
CA ARG A 138 49.77 11.20 -7.43
C ARG A 138 50.81 11.74 -6.45
N ARG A 139 50.60 11.56 -5.14
CA ARG A 139 51.53 12.04 -4.10
C ARG A 139 52.79 11.19 -3.99
N ALA A 140 52.72 9.90 -4.34
CA ALA A 140 53.88 9.00 -4.35
C ALA A 140 54.81 9.17 -5.56
N ARG A 141 54.32 9.70 -6.69
CA ARG A 141 55.11 9.94 -7.92
C ARG A 141 55.79 11.31 -8.01
N GLY A 142 55.50 12.22 -7.08
CA GLY A 142 56.04 13.59 -7.07
C GLY A 142 57.26 13.79 -6.15
N ARG A 143 57.94 12.72 -5.74
CA ARG A 143 59.18 12.75 -4.94
C ARG A 143 60.30 12.04 -5.69
#